data_AF-A0A8C0GJG8-F1
#
_entry.id   AF-A0A8C0GJG8-F1
#
_cell.length_a   1.000
_cell.length_b   1.000
_cell.length_c   1.000
_cell.angle_alpha   90.00
_cell.angle_beta   90.00
_cell.angle_gamma   90.00
#
_symmetry.space_group_name_H-M   'P 1'
#
loop_
_entity.id
_entity.type
_entity.pdbx_description
1 polymer ?
#
loop_
_entity_poly.entity_id
_entity_poly.type
_entity_poly.pdbx_seq_one_letter_code
_entity_poly.pdbx_strand_id
1 'polypeptide(L)'
;MLELQHLDRAMLKLGVSELSEEEVKMACYIRGLNSTHLSASECQKWLKQWAKLSCELQDAEVSLLAHSMVLLSTNYLGAKE
;
A
#
# COMPACT_ATOMS: atom_id res chain seq x y z
N MET A 1 3.89 -8.74 9.51
CA MET A 1 4.30 -8.62 8.09
C MET A 1 3.61 -9.67 7.21
N LEU A 2 3.66 -10.96 7.56
CA LEU A 2 2.88 -11.99 6.85
C LEU A 2 1.37 -11.69 6.84
N GLU A 3 0.81 -11.21 7.95
CA GLU A 3 -0.60 -10.79 8.02
C GLU A 3 -0.93 -9.65 7.05
N LEU A 4 -0.03 -8.66 6.92
CA LEU A 4 -0.21 -7.54 5.99
C LEU A 4 -0.19 -8.04 4.54
N GLN A 5 0.71 -8.98 4.23
CA GLN A 5 0.78 -9.60 2.90
C GLN A 5 -0.48 -10.42 2.58
N HIS A 6 -1.07 -11.12 3.56
CA HIS A 6 -2.35 -11.80 3.37
C HIS A 6 -3.49 -10.82 3.10
N LEU A 7 -3.52 -9.68 3.81
CA LEU A 7 -4.47 -8.60 3.54
C LEU A 7 -4.27 -8.03 2.13
N ASP A 8 -3.03 -7.86 1.68
CA ASP A 8 -2.71 -7.39 0.32
C ASP A 8 -3.22 -8.35 -0.75
N ARG A 9 -3.01 -9.66 -0.57
CA ARG A 9 -3.50 -10.69 -1.49
C ARG A 9 -5.02 -10.73 -1.54
N ALA A 10 -5.68 -10.63 -0.39
CA ALA A 10 -7.14 -10.55 -0.32
C ALA A 10 -7.67 -9.29 -1.02
N MET A 11 -7.03 -8.15 -0.78
CA MET A 11 -7.37 -6.87 -1.40
C MET A 11 -7.19 -6.88 -2.93
N LEU A 12 -6.14 -7.51 -3.46
CA LEU A 12 -6.01 -7.72 -4.92
C LEU A 12 -7.13 -8.59 -5.49
N LYS A 13 -7.52 -9.65 -4.77
CA LYS A 13 -8.56 -10.58 -5.22
C LYS A 13 -9.95 -9.94 -5.21
N LEU A 14 -10.24 -9.11 -4.20
CA LEU A 14 -11.54 -8.43 -4.04
C LEU A 14 -11.63 -7.15 -4.87
N GLY A 15 -10.49 -6.51 -5.14
CA GLY A 15 -10.39 -5.28 -5.91
C GLY A 15 -10.20 -4.06 -5.03
N VAL A 16 -9.13 -3.30 -5.29
CA VAL A 16 -8.85 -2.03 -4.60
C VAL A 16 -9.93 -0.98 -4.85
N SER A 17 -10.66 -1.09 -5.98
CA SER A 17 -11.77 -0.19 -6.33
C SER A 17 -12.99 -0.33 -5.42
N GLU A 18 -13.13 -1.46 -4.74
CA GLU A 18 -14.31 -1.77 -3.92
C GLU A 18 -14.24 -1.16 -2.52
N LEU A 19 -13.07 -0.61 -2.14
CA LEU A 19 -12.85 0.02 -0.86
C LEU A 19 -13.50 1.42 -0.82
N SER A 20 -14.15 1.75 0.30
CA SER A 20 -14.60 3.11 0.58
C SER A 20 -13.43 4.10 0.65
N GLU A 21 -13.70 5.40 0.60
CA GLU A 21 -12.66 6.41 0.74
C GLU A 21 -11.92 6.30 2.09
N GLU A 22 -12.65 6.03 3.19
CA GLU A 22 -12.06 5.82 4.50
C GLU A 22 -11.21 4.55 4.53
N GLU A 23 -11.70 3.45 3.95
CA GLU A 23 -10.97 2.18 3.90
C GLU A 23 -9.67 2.31 3.09
N VAL A 24 -9.70 3.02 1.96
CA VAL A 24 -8.50 3.32 1.16
C VAL A 24 -7.48 4.12 1.97
N LYS A 25 -7.92 5.17 2.68
CA LYS A 25 -7.02 6.00 3.49
C LYS A 25 -6.41 5.23 4.65
N MET A 26 -7.20 4.39 5.33
CA MET A 26 -6.73 3.52 6.41
C MET A 26 -5.76 2.47 5.86
N ALA A 27 -6.09 1.84 4.73
CA ALA A 27 -5.24 0.84 4.09
C ALA A 27 -3.87 1.42 3.71
N CYS A 28 -3.81 2.67 3.22
CA CYS A 28 -2.55 3.37 2.98
C CYS A 28 -1.78 3.65 4.27
N TYR A 29 -2.47 4.14 5.30
CA TYR A 29 -1.86 4.46 6.59
C TYR A 29 -1.18 3.26 7.25
N ILE A 30 -1.85 2.11 7.31
CA ILE A 30 -1.28 0.90 7.91
C ILE A 30 -0.06 0.34 7.15
N ARG A 31 0.17 0.79 5.91
CA ARG A 31 1.31 0.41 5.06
C ARG A 31 2.41 1.49 5.01
N GLY A 32 2.29 2.53 5.84
CA GLY A 32 3.32 3.55 6.03
C GLY A 32 3.12 4.84 5.22
N LEU A 33 2.07 4.94 4.40
CA LEU A 33 1.76 6.18 3.69
C LEU A 33 0.91 7.11 4.56
N ASN A 34 1.39 8.32 4.84
CA ASN A 34 0.56 9.36 5.46
C ASN A 34 -0.54 9.79 4.48
N SER A 35 -1.76 9.32 4.72
CA SER A 35 -2.94 9.55 3.86
C SER A 35 -3.75 10.80 4.21
N THR A 36 -3.39 11.53 5.28
CA THR A 36 -4.17 12.67 5.79
C THR A 36 -4.39 13.77 4.76
N HIS A 37 -3.36 14.07 3.96
CA HIS A 37 -3.39 15.15 2.95
C HIS A 37 -3.57 14.65 1.52
N LEU A 38 -3.76 13.35 1.34
CA LEU A 38 -3.96 12.75 0.02
C LEU A 38 -5.45 12.63 -0.29
N SER A 39 -5.80 12.86 -1.54
CA SER A 39 -7.12 12.51 -2.06
C SER A 39 -7.31 10.99 -2.07
N ALA A 40 -8.57 10.54 -2.07
CA ALA A 40 -8.88 9.12 -2.19
C ALA A 40 -8.31 8.49 -3.47
N SER A 41 -8.30 9.23 -4.59
CA SER A 41 -7.73 8.75 -5.86
C SER A 41 -6.21 8.60 -5.81
N GLU A 42 -5.50 9.52 -5.15
CA GLU A 42 -4.06 9.40 -4.90
C GLU A 42 -3.75 8.20 -4.01
N CYS A 43 -4.53 7.99 -2.95
CA CYS A 43 -4.38 6.83 -2.08
C CYS A 43 -4.66 5.53 -2.85
N GLN A 44 -5.72 5.46 -3.66
CA GLN A 44 -6.01 4.28 -4.49
C GLN A 44 -4.88 3.98 -5.48
N LYS A 45 -4.29 5.01 -6.10
CA LYS A 45 -3.17 4.85 -7.03
C LYS A 45 -1.96 4.24 -6.32
N TRP A 46 -1.60 4.80 -5.16
CA TRP A 46 -0.50 4.28 -4.36
C TRP A 46 -0.77 2.84 -3.87
N LEU A 47 -1.99 2.58 -3.39
CA LEU A 47 -2.38 1.28 -2.86
C LEU A 47 -2.36 0.18 -3.93
N LYS A 48 -2.72 0.50 -5.18
CA LYS A 48 -2.56 -0.42 -6.32
C LYS A 48 -1.09 -0.77 -6.59
N GLN A 49 -0.19 0.21 -6.48
CA GLN A 49 1.25 -0.03 -6.63
C GLN A 49 1.80 -0.90 -5.50
N TRP A 50 1.42 -0.59 -4.26
CA TRP A 50 1.76 -1.39 -3.08
C TRP A 50 1.27 -2.83 -3.21
N ALA A 51 0.00 -3.02 -3.57
CA ALA A 51 -0.63 -4.34 -3.64
C ALA A 51 0.07 -5.24 -4.67
N LYS A 52 0.45 -4.68 -5.82
CA LYS A 52 1.25 -5.39 -6.82
C LYS A 52 2.61 -5.82 -6.24
N LEU A 53 3.36 -4.88 -5.67
CA LEU A 53 4.69 -5.14 -5.13
C LEU A 53 4.68 -6.18 -4.00
N SER A 54 3.82 -5.98 -3.00
CA SER A 54 3.71 -6.85 -1.82
C SER A 54 3.30 -8.28 -2.15
N CYS A 55 2.51 -8.49 -3.20
CA CYS A 55 2.04 -9.81 -3.62
C CYS A 55 3.01 -10.54 -4.55
N GLU A 56 3.96 -9.84 -5.17
CA GLU A 56 5.04 -10.46 -5.98
C GLU A 56 6.17 -11.03 -5.11
N LEU A 57 6.30 -10.57 -3.84
CA LEU A 57 7.33 -11.04 -2.91
C LEU A 57 7.04 -12.43 -2.32
N GLN A 58 8.09 -13.22 -2.18
CA GLN A 58 8.05 -14.53 -1.53
C GLN A 58 8.27 -14.42 -0.01
N ASP A 59 7.92 -15.46 0.74
CA ASP A 59 8.05 -15.49 2.20
C ASP A 59 9.52 -15.31 2.68
N ALA A 60 10.49 -15.72 1.87
CA ALA A 60 11.91 -15.50 2.15
C ALA A 60 12.33 -14.02 2.01
N GLU A 61 11.50 -13.19 1.36
CA GLU A 61 11.78 -11.79 1.02
C GLU A 61 10.99 -10.81 1.91
N VAL A 62 10.50 -11.28 3.06
CA VAL A 62 9.75 -10.46 4.01
C VAL A 62 10.51 -9.20 4.42
N SER A 63 11.84 -9.24 4.54
CA SER A 63 12.64 -8.03 4.81
C SER A 63 12.47 -6.98 3.70
N LEU A 64 12.41 -7.38 2.43
CA LEU A 64 12.19 -6.46 1.30
C LEU A 64 10.82 -5.80 1.35
N LEU A 65 9.80 -6.47 1.90
CA LEU A 65 8.48 -5.86 2.14
C LEU A 65 8.57 -4.66 3.10
N ALA A 66 9.36 -4.77 4.17
CA ALA A 66 9.56 -3.67 5.12
C ALA A 66 10.28 -2.49 4.47
N HIS A 67 11.35 -2.76 3.72
CA HIS A 67 12.07 -1.72 2.99
C HIS A 67 11.17 -1.05 1.94
N SER A 68 10.33 -1.84 1.27
CA SER A 68 9.37 -1.34 0.29
C SER A 68 8.34 -0.39 0.89
N MET A 69 7.88 -0.62 2.13
CA MET A 69 6.96 0.34 2.80
C MET A 69 7.58 1.72 2.90
N VAL A 70 8.85 1.78 3.31
CA VAL A 70 9.60 3.04 3.42
C VAL A 70 9.80 3.65 2.03
N LEU A 71 10.41 2.90 1.11
CA LEU A 71 10.78 3.41 -0.21
C LEU A 71 9.56 3.89 -1.01
N LEU A 72 8.46 3.13 -1.01
CA LEU A 72 7.26 3.50 -1.77
C LEU A 72 6.51 4.67 -1.13
N SER A 73 6.52 4.78 0.19
CA SER A 73 5.84 5.88 0.89
C SER A 73 6.62 7.20 0.76
N THR A 74 7.94 7.18 0.95
CA THR A 74 8.76 8.40 0.87
C THR A 74 8.87 8.93 -0.56
N ASN A 75 8.97 8.05 -1.56
CA ASN A 75 9.09 8.46 -2.96
C ASN A 75 7.77 8.96 -3.56
N TYR A 76 6.62 8.64 -2.97
CA TYR A 76 5.33 9.16 -3.45
C TYR A 76 5.16 10.66 -3.16
N LEU A 77 5.82 11.16 -2.12
CA LEU A 77 5.77 12.55 -1.67
C LEU A 77 7.00 13.36 -2.09
N GLY A 78 8.18 12.73 -2.18
CA GLY A 78 9.45 13.40 -2.52
C GLY A 78 9.54 13.99 -3.94
N ALA A 79 8.51 13.86 -4.77
CA ALA A 79 8.40 14.55 -6.06
C ALA A 79 7.51 15.81 -6.00
N LYS A 80 6.93 16.13 -4.83
CA LYS A 80 6.07 17.29 -4.60
C LYS A 80 6.73 18.38 -3.73
N GLU A 81 8.02 18.24 -3.43
CA GLU A 81 8.84 19.28 -2.78
C GLU A 81 9.63 20.08 -3.82
#